data_AF-A0A8C2FDG2-F1
#
_entry.id   AF-A0A8C2FDG2-F1
#
_cell.length_a   1.000
_cell.length_b   1.000
_cell.length_c   1.000
_cell.angle_alpha   90.00
_cell.angle_beta   90.00
_cell.angle_gamma   90.00
#
_symmetry.space_group_name_H-M   'P 1'
#
loop_
_entity.id
_entity.type
_entity.pdbx_description
1 polymer ?
#
loop_
_entity_poly.entity_id
_entity_poly.type
_entity_poly.pdbx_seq_one_letter_code
_entity_poly.pdbx_strand_id
1 'polypeptide(L)'
;IFSFLRVSVWFVSLLAVLGNLLVLLVLLTSHFKLSVSRFLMCHLAFADLCMGIYLLLIASVDLHTRSEYYNHAIDWQTGLGCNLAGFFSVFASELSVYTLTTITLERWYAITYAMRLDRKLHLYHASVIMLVGWIFCLLLALMPLIGVSSYQKVSICLSTSYLCLFLTSWLL
;
A
#
# COMPACT_ATOMS: atom_id res chain seq x y z
N ILE A 1 25.20 5.99 -13.94
CA ILE A 1 23.80 6.40 -13.71
C ILE A 1 22.98 5.29 -13.05
N PHE A 2 22.89 4.09 -13.64
CA PHE A 2 22.04 3.01 -13.11
C PHE A 2 22.42 2.54 -11.69
N SER A 3 23.70 2.52 -11.33
CA SER A 3 24.14 2.15 -9.98
C SER A 3 23.66 3.12 -8.89
N PHE A 4 23.58 4.43 -9.19
CA PHE A 4 23.12 5.43 -8.22
C PHE A 4 21.64 5.24 -7.89
N LEU A 5 20.80 5.10 -8.91
CA LEU A 5 19.37 4.85 -8.74
C LEU A 5 19.11 3.58 -7.92
N ARG A 6 19.86 2.50 -8.16
CA ARG A 6 19.72 1.23 -7.43
C ARG A 6 20.05 1.37 -5.95
N VAL A 7 21.15 2.04 -5.62
CA VAL A 7 21.55 2.31 -4.22
C VAL A 7 20.50 3.18 -3.54
N SER A 8 19.98 4.20 -4.23
CA SER A 8 18.90 5.04 -3.70
C SER A 8 17.63 4.25 -3.44
N VAL A 9 17.18 3.38 -4.34
CA VAL A 9 15.97 2.55 -4.16
C VAL A 9 16.13 1.61 -2.97
N TRP A 10 17.30 0.97 -2.82
CA TRP A 10 17.60 0.12 -1.67
C TRP A 10 17.56 0.91 -0.36
N PHE A 11 18.16 2.10 -0.33
CA PHE A 11 18.19 2.93 0.87
C PHE A 11 16.79 3.45 1.25
N VAL A 12 16.04 3.95 0.27
CA VAL A 12 14.67 4.45 0.48
C VAL A 12 13.74 3.33 0.95
N SER A 13 13.81 2.15 0.34
CA SER A 13 12.97 1.02 0.73
C SER A 13 13.28 0.50 2.13
N LEU A 14 14.57 0.41 2.52
CA LEU A 14 14.97 0.03 3.88
C LEU A 14 14.49 1.07 4.92
N LEU A 15 14.67 2.35 4.63
CA LEU A 15 14.17 3.43 5.49
C LEU A 15 12.66 3.43 5.61
N ALA A 16 11.94 3.20 4.51
CA ALA A 16 10.48 3.12 4.51
C ALA A 16 9.99 1.95 5.38
N VAL A 17 10.61 0.77 5.26
CA VAL A 17 10.25 -0.39 6.10
C VAL A 17 10.56 -0.13 7.57
N LEU A 18 11.78 0.31 7.89
CA LEU A 18 12.19 0.55 9.28
C LEU A 18 11.36 1.67 9.92
N GLY A 19 11.16 2.79 9.21
CA GLY A 19 10.40 3.93 9.71
C GLY A 19 8.94 3.57 10.00
N ASN A 20 8.26 2.93 9.04
CA ASN A 20 6.86 2.55 9.23
C ASN A 20 6.68 1.42 10.25
N LEU A 21 7.63 0.49 10.35
CA LEU A 21 7.64 -0.53 11.38
C LEU A 21 7.79 0.09 12.78
N LEU A 22 8.69 1.06 12.95
CA LEU A 22 8.85 1.78 14.21
C LEU A 22 7.58 2.55 14.58
N VAL A 23 6.95 3.25 13.62
CA VAL A 23 5.67 3.93 13.84
C VAL A 23 4.61 2.94 14.30
N LEU A 24 4.48 1.81 13.63
CA LEU A 24 3.52 0.76 13.99
C LEU A 24 3.80 0.20 15.40
N LEU A 25 5.05 -0.11 15.72
CA LEU A 25 5.45 -0.60 17.04
C LEU A 25 5.15 0.41 18.14
N VAL A 26 5.46 1.69 17.93
CA VAL A 26 5.18 2.75 18.89
C VAL A 26 3.68 2.90 19.10
N LEU A 27 2.88 2.89 18.03
CA LEU A 27 1.42 3.01 18.12
C LEU A 27 0.77 1.81 18.81
N LEU A 28 1.28 0.59 18.60
CA LEU A 28 0.77 -0.63 19.23
C LEU A 28 1.20 -0.79 20.69
N THR A 29 2.43 -0.38 21.03
CA THR A 29 2.97 -0.47 22.40
C THR A 29 2.44 0.65 23.30
N SER A 30 1.87 1.69 22.70
CA SER A 30 1.32 2.83 23.44
C SER A 30 0.07 2.46 24.23
N HIS A 31 0.14 2.48 25.57
CA HIS A 31 -0.99 2.23 26.49
C HIS A 31 -2.08 3.31 26.50
N PHE A 32 -2.00 4.31 25.63
CA PHE A 32 -2.99 5.39 25.56
C PHE A 32 -4.27 4.91 24.86
N LYS A 33 -5.41 5.53 25.20
CA LYS A 33 -6.72 5.23 24.58
C LYS A 33 -6.62 5.30 23.05
N LEU A 34 -7.02 4.22 22.38
CA LEU A 34 -7.11 4.16 20.91
C LEU A 34 -8.15 5.17 20.43
N SER A 35 -7.71 6.19 19.70
CA SER A 35 -8.58 7.11 18.98
C SER A 35 -8.72 6.67 17.52
N VAL A 36 -9.79 7.10 16.85
CA VAL A 36 -10.04 6.80 15.43
C VAL A 36 -8.85 7.20 14.57
N SER A 37 -8.34 8.43 14.74
CA SER A 37 -7.15 8.91 14.03
C SER A 37 -5.92 8.01 14.23
N ARG A 38 -5.68 7.45 15.44
CA ARG A 38 -4.56 6.53 15.69
C ARG A 38 -4.74 5.16 15.04
N PHE A 39 -5.97 4.65 15.06
CA PHE A 39 -6.32 3.42 14.35
C PHE A 39 -6.09 3.56 12.84
N LEU A 40 -6.51 4.69 12.24
CA LEU A 40 -6.26 4.99 10.84
C LEU A 40 -4.75 5.16 10.53
N MET A 41 -3.99 5.82 11.40
CA MET A 41 -2.53 5.92 11.26
C MET A 41 -1.83 4.54 11.29
N CYS A 42 -2.35 3.57 12.05
CA CYS A 42 -1.82 2.20 12.03
C CYS A 42 -2.03 1.52 10.68
N HIS A 43 -3.23 1.66 10.09
CA HIS A 43 -3.51 1.12 8.77
C HIS A 43 -2.67 1.78 7.67
N LEU A 44 -2.42 3.08 7.78
CA LEU A 44 -1.54 3.80 6.85
C LEU A 44 -0.09 3.30 6.96
N ALA A 45 0.45 3.20 8.19
CA ALA A 45 1.80 2.66 8.41
C ALA A 45 1.93 1.22 7.90
N PHE A 46 0.88 0.40 8.02
CA PHE A 46 0.84 -0.93 7.45
C PHE A 46 0.86 -0.91 5.91
N ALA A 47 0.08 -0.03 5.28
CA ALA A 47 0.08 0.12 3.82
C ALA A 47 1.46 0.59 3.30
N ASP A 48 2.10 1.54 3.98
CA ASP A 48 3.44 2.01 3.64
C ASP A 48 4.51 0.92 3.88
N LEU A 49 4.34 0.05 4.87
CA LEU A 49 5.18 -1.13 5.07
C LEU A 49 5.03 -2.12 3.90
N CYS A 50 3.81 -2.40 3.46
CA CYS A 50 3.56 -3.23 2.28
C CYS A 50 4.20 -2.63 1.02
N MET A 51 4.12 -1.32 0.83
CA MET A 51 4.77 -0.61 -0.26
C MET A 51 6.30 -0.70 -0.17
N GLY A 52 6.87 -0.57 1.05
CA GLY A 52 8.29 -0.76 1.30
C GLY A 52 8.77 -2.18 0.96
N ILE A 53 7.99 -3.20 1.33
CA ILE A 53 8.25 -4.61 0.97
C ILE A 53 8.19 -4.80 -0.55
N TYR A 54 7.22 -4.21 -1.24
CA TYR A 54 7.15 -4.22 -2.71
C TYR A 54 8.42 -3.62 -3.35
N LEU A 55 8.89 -2.47 -2.86
CA LEU A 55 10.12 -1.84 -3.35
C LEU A 55 11.36 -2.70 -3.05
N LEU A 56 11.43 -3.33 -1.87
CA LEU A 56 12.50 -4.29 -1.53
C LEU A 56 12.48 -5.51 -2.46
N LEU A 57 11.30 -6.06 -2.79
CA LEU A 57 11.18 -7.16 -3.73
C LEU A 57 11.73 -6.76 -5.11
N ILE A 58 11.34 -5.61 -5.65
CA ILE A 58 11.90 -5.11 -6.92
C ILE A 58 13.41 -4.92 -6.83
N ALA A 59 13.90 -4.32 -5.73
CA ALA A 59 15.32 -4.05 -5.54
C ALA A 59 16.16 -5.33 -5.38
N SER A 60 15.59 -6.38 -4.79
CA SER A 60 16.23 -7.70 -4.65
C SER A 60 16.38 -8.40 -6.00
N VAL A 61 15.38 -8.27 -6.86
CA VAL A 61 15.38 -8.85 -8.20
C VAL A 61 16.36 -8.12 -9.11
N ASP A 62 16.42 -6.80 -9.00
CA ASP A 62 17.40 -5.99 -9.75
C ASP A 62 18.86 -6.35 -9.39
N LEU A 63 19.12 -6.75 -8.13
CA LEU A 63 20.42 -7.30 -7.71
C LEU A 63 20.66 -8.71 -8.26
N HIS A 64 19.66 -9.60 -8.21
CA HIS A 64 19.82 -10.99 -8.61
C HIS A 64 20.02 -11.15 -10.13
N THR A 65 19.34 -10.32 -10.92
CA THR A 65 19.42 -10.32 -12.40
C THR A 65 20.80 -9.88 -12.92
N ARG A 66 21.75 -9.45 -12.06
CA ARG A 66 23.10 -9.02 -12.47
C ARG A 66 24.00 -10.11 -13.06
N SER A 67 23.78 -11.39 -12.75
CA SER A 67 24.74 -12.45 -13.09
C SER A 67 24.36 -13.31 -14.31
N GLU A 68 23.07 -13.43 -14.65
CA GLU A 68 22.61 -14.19 -15.84
C GLU A 68 21.40 -13.52 -16.51
N TYR A 69 21.65 -12.41 -17.22
CA TYR A 69 20.64 -11.52 -17.80
C TYR A 69 19.67 -12.14 -18.84
N TYR A 70 19.90 -13.36 -19.33
CA TYR A 70 19.08 -13.95 -20.41
C TYR A 70 18.08 -15.02 -19.93
N ASN A 71 18.35 -15.74 -18.84
CA ASN A 71 17.50 -16.84 -18.39
C ASN A 71 16.53 -16.45 -17.25
N HIS A 72 16.91 -15.53 -16.35
CA HIS A 72 16.09 -15.19 -15.17
C HIS A 72 15.08 -14.05 -15.35
N ALA A 73 15.22 -13.22 -16.40
CA ALA A 73 14.25 -12.15 -16.67
C ALA A 73 12.87 -12.69 -17.07
N ILE A 74 12.83 -13.84 -17.76
CA ILE A 74 11.61 -14.55 -18.13
C ILE A 74 10.97 -15.20 -16.88
N ASP A 75 11.77 -15.85 -16.02
CA ASP A 75 11.28 -16.51 -14.79
C ASP A 75 10.71 -15.52 -13.76
N TRP A 76 11.24 -14.30 -13.65
CA TRP A 76 10.65 -13.29 -12.77
C TRP A 76 9.29 -12.82 -13.29
N GLN A 77 9.18 -12.58 -14.60
CA GLN A 77 7.91 -12.18 -15.24
C GLN A 77 6.88 -13.31 -15.24
N THR A 78 7.30 -14.57 -15.37
CA THR A 78 6.42 -15.76 -15.40
C THR A 78 6.19 -16.40 -14.02
N GLY A 79 7.03 -16.08 -13.04
CA GLY A 79 6.96 -16.60 -11.69
C GLY A 79 5.97 -15.87 -10.78
N LEU A 80 5.71 -16.48 -9.62
CA LEU A 80 4.84 -15.94 -8.56
C LEU A 80 5.30 -14.56 -8.04
N GLY A 81 6.58 -14.22 -8.20
CA GLY A 81 7.16 -12.95 -7.73
C GLY A 81 6.51 -11.72 -8.34
N CYS A 82 6.27 -11.71 -9.65
CA CYS A 82 5.63 -10.58 -10.34
C CYS A 82 4.16 -10.41 -9.91
N ASN A 83 3.45 -11.52 -9.75
CA ASN A 83 2.07 -11.54 -9.27
C ASN A 83 1.95 -11.03 -7.83
N LEU A 84 2.85 -11.45 -6.94
CA LEU A 84 2.91 -10.96 -5.56
C LEU A 84 3.30 -9.48 -5.50
N ALA A 85 4.27 -9.05 -6.31
CA ALA A 85 4.68 -7.64 -6.38
C ALA A 85 3.53 -6.75 -6.88
N GLY A 86 2.83 -7.15 -7.95
CA GLY A 86 1.67 -6.44 -8.47
C GLY A 86 0.51 -6.40 -7.47
N PHE A 87 0.26 -7.52 -6.76
CA PHE A 87 -0.72 -7.58 -5.68
C PHE A 87 -0.38 -6.59 -4.55
N PHE A 88 0.83 -6.64 -4.00
CA PHE A 88 1.25 -5.74 -2.91
C PHE A 88 1.23 -4.27 -3.34
N SER A 89 1.64 -3.97 -4.58
CA SER A 89 1.64 -2.60 -5.09
C SER A 89 0.22 -2.02 -5.15
N VAL A 90 -0.72 -2.73 -5.78
CA VAL A 90 -2.11 -2.27 -5.91
C VAL A 90 -2.81 -2.24 -4.55
N PHE A 91 -2.64 -3.30 -3.76
CA PHE A 91 -3.25 -3.38 -2.44
C PHE A 91 -2.77 -2.25 -1.52
N ALA A 92 -1.45 -1.98 -1.47
CA ALA A 92 -0.89 -0.92 -0.64
C ALA A 92 -1.34 0.47 -1.12
N SER A 93 -1.34 0.74 -2.43
CA SER A 93 -1.73 2.05 -2.95
C SER A 93 -3.20 2.37 -2.67
N GLU A 94 -4.11 1.42 -2.95
CA GLU A 94 -5.54 1.61 -2.74
C GLU A 94 -5.86 1.76 -1.25
N LEU A 95 -5.22 0.94 -0.40
CA LEU A 95 -5.41 1.02 1.05
C LEU A 95 -4.92 2.36 1.60
N SER A 96 -3.78 2.88 1.14
CA SER A 96 -3.27 4.20 1.55
C SER A 96 -4.22 5.33 1.14
N VAL A 97 -4.72 5.33 -0.11
CA VAL A 97 -5.67 6.35 -0.59
C VAL A 97 -6.96 6.30 0.22
N TYR A 98 -7.51 5.11 0.44
CA TYR A 98 -8.73 4.93 1.23
C TYR A 98 -8.55 5.40 2.68
N THR A 99 -7.41 5.08 3.28
CA THR A 99 -7.08 5.49 4.65
C THR A 99 -6.91 7.00 4.76
N LEU A 100 -6.19 7.63 3.81
CA LEU A 100 -5.99 9.08 3.77
C LEU A 100 -7.31 9.84 3.58
N THR A 101 -8.19 9.36 2.70
CA THR A 101 -9.54 9.92 2.53
C THR A 101 -10.33 9.83 3.83
N THR A 102 -10.28 8.68 4.52
CA THR A 102 -10.96 8.48 5.81
C THR A 102 -10.41 9.41 6.90
N ILE A 103 -9.08 9.58 6.99
CA ILE A 103 -8.45 10.54 7.92
C ILE A 103 -8.91 11.97 7.61
N THR A 104 -8.99 12.32 6.33
CA THR A 104 -9.40 13.65 5.88
C THR A 104 -10.86 13.93 6.23
N LEU A 105 -11.74 12.95 6.00
CA LEU A 105 -13.16 13.03 6.39
C LEU A 105 -13.33 13.10 7.91
N GLU A 106 -12.55 12.34 8.69
CA GLU A 106 -12.55 12.41 10.15
C GLU A 106 -12.19 13.84 10.62
N ARG A 107 -11.11 14.41 10.09
CA ARG A 107 -10.65 15.75 10.44
C ARG A 107 -11.64 16.83 9.99
N TRP A 108 -12.18 16.72 8.79
CA TRP A 108 -13.18 17.65 8.28
C TRP A 108 -14.44 17.63 9.15
N TYR A 109 -14.96 16.44 9.47
CA TYR A 109 -16.11 16.29 10.34
C TYR A 109 -15.83 16.84 11.76
N ALA A 110 -14.65 16.57 12.32
CA ALA A 110 -14.25 17.12 13.61
C ALA A 110 -14.18 18.66 13.62
N ILE A 111 -13.75 19.28 12.52
CA ILE A 111 -13.69 20.74 12.38
C ILE A 111 -15.10 21.34 12.22
N THR A 112 -15.91 20.79 11.30
CA THR A 112 -17.26 21.30 11.01
C THR A 112 -18.22 21.10 12.17
N TYR A 113 -18.09 19.99 12.90
CA TYR A 113 -18.97 19.64 14.04
C TYR A 113 -18.30 19.84 15.41
N ALA A 114 -17.25 20.69 15.48
CA ALA A 114 -16.48 20.99 16.68
C ALA A 114 -17.31 21.43 17.91
N MET A 115 -18.57 21.86 17.70
CA MET A 115 -19.52 22.30 18.74
C MET A 115 -20.33 21.16 19.42
N ARG A 116 -20.13 19.87 19.09
CA ARG A 116 -20.71 18.74 19.84
C ARG A 116 -19.63 17.80 20.37
N LEU A 117 -19.09 18.13 21.54
CA LEU A 117 -18.03 17.42 22.26
C LEU A 117 -18.40 15.96 22.66
N ASP A 118 -19.66 15.54 22.50
CA ASP A 118 -20.20 14.26 23.01
C ASP A 118 -20.38 13.12 21.99
N ARG A 119 -20.12 13.35 20.69
CA ARG A 119 -20.10 12.25 19.70
C ARG A 119 -18.67 11.86 19.38
N LYS A 120 -18.04 11.10 20.27
CA LYS A 120 -16.87 10.29 19.88
C LYS A 120 -17.31 9.41 18.71
N LEU A 121 -16.76 9.65 17.52
CA LEU A 121 -16.85 8.68 16.43
C LEU A 121 -16.39 7.34 17.01
N HIS A 122 -17.34 6.43 17.18
CA HIS A 122 -17.07 5.17 17.85
C HIS A 122 -16.09 4.40 16.96
N LEU A 123 -14.99 3.90 17.53
CA LEU A 123 -13.97 3.12 16.82
C LEU A 123 -14.60 2.06 15.92
N TYR A 124 -15.70 1.46 16.37
CA TYR A 124 -16.53 0.54 15.59
C TYR A 124 -16.89 1.04 14.19
N HIS A 125 -17.38 2.27 14.02
CA HIS A 125 -17.79 2.77 12.70
C HIS A 125 -16.57 2.91 11.79
N ALA A 126 -15.46 3.45 12.32
CA ALA A 126 -14.21 3.53 11.59
C ALA A 126 -13.66 2.14 11.23
N SER A 127 -13.75 1.17 12.13
CA SER A 127 -13.34 -0.22 11.89
C SER A 127 -14.20 -0.89 10.81
N VAL A 128 -15.51 -0.67 10.80
CA VAL A 128 -16.41 -1.20 9.75
C VAL A 128 -16.09 -0.58 8.39
N ILE A 129 -15.91 0.75 8.34
CA ILE A 129 -15.51 1.46 7.11
C ILE A 129 -14.18 0.90 6.60
N MET A 130 -13.18 0.77 7.47
CA MET A 130 -11.88 0.20 7.11
C MET A 130 -11.98 -1.25 6.64
N LEU A 131 -12.83 -2.08 7.27
CA LEU A 131 -13.05 -3.46 6.84
C LEU A 131 -13.59 -3.52 5.40
N VAL A 132 -14.56 -2.66 5.07
CA VAL A 132 -15.11 -2.55 3.71
C VAL A 132 -14.02 -2.11 2.73
N GLY A 133 -13.23 -1.09 3.10
CA GLY A 133 -12.08 -0.65 2.32
C GLY A 133 -11.06 -1.77 2.07
N TRP A 134 -10.73 -2.57 3.08
CA TRP A 134 -9.84 -3.73 2.97
C TRP A 134 -10.36 -4.78 2.00
N ILE A 135 -11.63 -5.17 2.13
CA ILE A 135 -12.25 -6.14 1.22
C ILE A 135 -12.24 -5.60 -0.21
N PHE A 136 -12.58 -4.32 -0.40
CA PHE A 136 -12.54 -3.67 -1.70
C PHE A 136 -11.12 -3.66 -2.31
N CYS A 137 -10.10 -3.27 -1.54
CA CYS A 137 -8.71 -3.28 -1.98
C CYS A 137 -8.23 -4.70 -2.32
N LEU A 138 -8.62 -5.70 -1.52
CA LEU A 138 -8.31 -7.11 -1.79
C LEU A 138 -8.97 -7.60 -3.08
N LEU A 139 -10.24 -7.27 -3.30
CA LEU A 139 -10.94 -7.62 -4.53
C LEU A 139 -10.26 -6.99 -5.75
N LEU A 140 -9.90 -5.71 -5.67
CA LEU A 140 -9.16 -5.00 -6.73
C LEU A 140 -7.78 -5.61 -7.00
N ALA A 141 -7.07 -6.03 -5.95
CA ALA A 141 -5.76 -6.66 -6.07
C ALA A 141 -5.84 -8.13 -6.52
N LEU A 142 -6.93 -8.86 -6.23
CA LEU A 142 -7.15 -10.21 -6.73
C LEU A 142 -7.64 -10.22 -8.18
N MET A 143 -8.35 -9.18 -8.62
CA MET A 143 -8.97 -9.12 -9.95
C MET A 143 -8.00 -9.41 -11.12
N PRO A 144 -6.73 -8.95 -11.13
CA PRO A 144 -5.80 -9.26 -12.21
C PRO A 144 -5.16 -10.66 -12.08
N LEU A 145 -5.33 -11.34 -10.94
CA LEU A 145 -4.94 -12.75 -10.75
C LEU A 145 -5.97 -13.74 -11.33
N ILE A 146 -7.25 -13.35 -11.39
CA ILE A 146 -8.36 -14.22 -11.83
C ILE A 146 -8.59 -14.25 -13.36
N GLY A 147 -7.64 -13.74 -14.15
CA GLY A 147 -7.64 -13.95 -15.61
C GLY A 147 -8.31 -12.86 -16.47
N VAL A 148 -8.68 -11.71 -15.89
CA VAL A 148 -9.22 -10.56 -16.66
C VAL A 148 -8.11 -9.62 -17.15
N SER A 149 -6.92 -9.62 -16.51
CA SER A 149 -5.76 -8.82 -16.92
C SER A 149 -4.45 -9.33 -16.29
N SER A 150 -3.40 -9.62 -17.07
CA SER A 150 -2.11 -10.02 -16.48
C SER A 150 -1.30 -8.82 -15.95
N TYR A 151 -0.81 -8.91 -14.71
CA TYR A 151 0.26 -8.05 -14.16
C TYR A 151 1.55 -8.09 -15.00
N GLN A 152 1.68 -9.12 -15.84
CA GLN A 152 2.84 -9.40 -16.72
C GLN A 152 2.90 -8.51 -17.97
N LYS A 153 1.91 -7.63 -18.22
CA LYS A 153 1.92 -6.75 -19.41
C LYS A 153 3.00 -5.67 -19.37
N VAL A 154 3.62 -5.40 -18.21
CA VAL A 154 4.66 -4.36 -18.05
C VAL A 154 5.78 -4.90 -17.15
N SER A 155 7.05 -4.61 -17.47
CA SER A 155 8.25 -5.08 -16.73
C SER A 155 8.32 -4.69 -15.25
N ILE A 156 7.42 -3.82 -14.78
CA ILE A 156 7.31 -3.35 -13.40
C ILE A 156 6.17 -4.11 -12.66
N CYS A 157 5.60 -5.15 -13.29
CA CYS A 157 4.48 -5.92 -12.72
C CYS A 157 3.26 -5.05 -12.37
N LEU A 158 3.09 -3.94 -13.10
CA LEU A 158 2.06 -2.95 -12.88
C LEU A 158 0.97 -3.09 -13.95
N SER A 159 -0.28 -3.28 -13.53
CA SER A 159 -1.43 -3.25 -14.44
C SER A 159 -1.77 -1.79 -14.80
N THR A 160 -1.19 -1.26 -15.87
CA THR A 160 -1.39 0.13 -16.34
C THR A 160 -2.80 0.42 -16.85
N SER A 161 -3.55 -0.60 -17.28
CA SER A 161 -4.85 -0.37 -17.95
C SER A 161 -6.00 -0.05 -16.98
N TYR A 162 -6.06 -0.70 -15.82
CA TYR A 162 -7.20 -0.60 -14.90
C TYR A 162 -6.97 0.36 -13.74
N LEU A 163 -5.71 0.50 -13.28
CA LEU A 163 -5.34 1.49 -12.27
C LEU A 163 -5.62 2.91 -12.78
N CYS A 164 -5.41 3.16 -14.08
CA CYS A 164 -5.71 4.45 -14.71
C CYS A 164 -7.22 4.74 -14.80
N LEU A 165 -8.06 3.73 -15.09
CA LEU A 165 -9.53 3.86 -15.13
C LEU A 165 -10.15 4.04 -13.73
N PHE A 166 -9.59 3.39 -12.71
CA PHE A 166 -10.07 3.54 -11.33
C PHE A 166 -9.56 4.83 -10.67
N LEU A 167 -8.28 5.18 -10.82
CA LEU A 167 -7.75 6.47 -10.34
C LEU A 167 -8.50 7.65 -10.96
N THR A 168 -8.84 7.59 -12.25
CA THR A 168 -9.65 8.63 -12.89
C THR A 168 -11.09 8.68 -12.36
N SER A 169 -11.67 7.54 -11.95
CA SER A 169 -13.01 7.49 -11.34
C SER A 169 -13.06 7.91 -9.87
N TRP A 170 -11.93 7.89 -9.14
CA TRP A 170 -11.82 8.39 -7.77
C TRP A 170 -11.39 9.87 -7.70
N LEU A 171 -10.80 10.40 -8.78
CA LEU A 171 -10.40 11.81 -8.92
C LEU A 171 -11.47 12.70 -9.62
N LEU A 172 -12.48 12.10 -10.25
CA LEU A 172 -13.68 12.76 -10.82
C LEU A 172 -14.88 12.53 -9.90
#